data_AF-A0A8S2Q8F5-F1
#
_entry.id   AF-A0A8S2Q8F5-F1
#
_cell.length_a   1.000
_cell.length_b   1.000
_cell.length_c   1.000
_cell.angle_alpha   90.00
_cell.angle_beta   90.00
_cell.angle_gamma   90.00
#
_symmetry.space_group_name_H-M   'P 1'
#
loop_
_entity.id
_entity.type
_entity.pdbx_description
1 polymer ?
#
loop_
_entity_poly.entity_id
_entity_poly.type
_entity_poly.pdbx_seq_one_letter_code
_entity_poly.pdbx_strand_id
1 'polypeptide(L)'
;MNDDEDTTDCIQVTLTRSPLYGFGIAINGGNDNGDNQSLIISDVIKNGPADGKLLSNDRIVNVNGHPVVRYMEYTALKLIRESTDFVNL
;
A
#
# COMPACT_ATOMS: atom_id res chain seq x y z
N MET A 1 28.72 17.27 7.09
CA MET A 1 27.72 16.42 7.75
C MET A 1 27.10 15.63 6.63
N ASN A 2 27.67 14.46 6.38
CA ASN A 2 27.13 13.52 5.41
C ASN A 2 26.20 12.64 6.22
N ASP A 3 24.94 13.01 6.24
CA ASP A 3 23.85 12.12 6.60
C ASP A 3 23.26 11.66 5.25
N ASP A 4 23.99 10.75 4.62
CA ASP A 4 23.45 9.78 3.68
C ASP A 4 22.34 9.01 4.42
N GLU A 5 21.11 9.54 4.44
CA GLU A 5 19.96 8.68 4.64
C GLU A 5 19.66 8.01 3.31
N ASP A 6 19.75 6.69 3.30
CA ASP A 6 19.11 5.77 2.37
C ASP A 6 17.65 6.20 2.13
N THR A 7 17.41 7.19 1.26
CA THR A 7 16.08 7.53 0.80
C THR A 7 15.70 6.42 -0.17
N THR A 8 15.26 5.28 0.36
CA THR A 8 14.37 4.42 -0.42
C THR A 8 13.26 5.35 -0.90
N ASP A 9 13.18 5.61 -2.21
CA ASP A 9 12.23 6.53 -2.82
C ASP A 9 10.79 6.08 -2.52
N CYS A 10 10.29 6.46 -1.34
CA CYS A 10 8.92 6.20 -0.92
C CYS A 10 8.05 7.28 -1.54
N ILE A 11 7.24 6.90 -2.51
CA ILE A 11 6.23 7.81 -3.06
C ILE A 11 4.97 7.75 -2.18
N GLN A 12 4.38 8.91 -1.89
CA GLN A 12 3.08 8.97 -1.25
C GLN A 12 2.00 9.02 -2.32
N VAL A 13 1.07 8.06 -2.29
CA VAL A 13 -0.01 7.97 -3.26
C VAL A 13 -1.37 8.05 -2.57
N THR A 14 -2.15 9.06 -2.94
CA THR A 14 -3.55 9.15 -2.52
C THR A 14 -4.47 8.49 -3.56
N LEU A 15 -5.15 7.43 -3.13
CA LEU A 15 -6.16 6.75 -3.91
C LEU A 15 -7.54 7.15 -3.43
N THR A 16 -8.43 7.49 -4.37
CA THR A 16 -9.83 7.80 -4.07
C THR A 16 -10.67 6.54 -4.27
N ARG A 17 -11.58 6.26 -3.33
CA ARG A 17 -12.45 5.09 -3.41
C ARG A 17 -13.47 5.26 -4.54
N SER A 18 -13.43 4.35 -5.50
CA SER A 18 -14.44 4.21 -6.53
C SER A 18 -15.60 3.32 -6.06
N PRO A 19 -16.86 3.66 -6.33
CA PRO A 19 -18.00 2.81 -6.00
C PRO A 19 -17.99 1.48 -6.76
N LEU A 20 -17.34 1.42 -7.92
CA LEU A 20 -17.27 0.21 -8.76
C LEU A 20 -16.07 -0.68 -8.40
N TYR A 21 -14.93 -0.07 -8.04
CA TYR A 21 -13.64 -0.77 -7.95
C TYR A 21 -12.95 -0.65 -6.58
N GLY A 22 -13.57 0.03 -5.62
CA GLY A 22 -12.89 0.38 -4.37
C GLY A 22 -11.66 1.24 -4.65
N PHE A 23 -10.52 0.91 -4.04
CA PHE A 23 -9.24 1.59 -4.31
C PHE A 23 -8.51 1.09 -5.55
N GLY A 24 -9.06 0.09 -6.26
CA GLY A 24 -8.48 -0.36 -7.53
C GLY A 24 -7.12 -1.06 -7.41
N ILE A 25 -6.79 -1.61 -6.23
CA ILE A 25 -5.55 -2.36 -5.98
C ILE A 25 -5.85 -3.70 -5.35
N ALA A 26 -5.04 -4.70 -5.68
CA ALA A 26 -4.94 -5.96 -4.97
C ALA A 26 -3.62 -5.97 -4.19
N ILE A 27 -3.69 -6.39 -2.93
CA ILE A 27 -2.54 -6.45 -2.04
C ILE A 27 -2.37 -7.89 -1.62
N ASN A 28 -1.16 -8.41 -1.81
CA ASN A 28 -0.74 -9.70 -1.32
C ASN A 28 0.43 -9.50 -0.35
N GLY A 29 0.54 -10.40 0.61
CA GLY A 29 1.67 -10.43 1.54
C GLY A 29 1.14 -10.41 2.96
N GLY A 30 1.84 -11.11 3.84
CA GLY A 30 1.34 -11.45 5.16
C GLY A 30 2.15 -12.58 5.72
N ASN A 31 2.28 -12.62 7.05
CA ASN A 31 3.10 -13.61 7.72
C ASN A 31 2.59 -15.02 7.41
N ASP A 32 3.38 -15.80 6.68
CA ASP A 32 3.32 -17.25 6.84
C ASP A 32 4.70 -17.82 7.20
N ASN A 33 5.82 -17.31 6.64
CA ASN A 33 7.13 -17.97 6.78
C ASN A 33 8.37 -17.06 7.01
N GLY A 34 8.26 -15.98 7.80
CA GLY A 34 9.39 -15.51 8.64
C GLY A 34 10.54 -14.66 8.06
N ASP A 35 10.61 -14.39 6.75
CA ASP A 35 11.71 -13.57 6.19
C ASP A 35 11.15 -12.39 5.37
N ASN A 36 11.25 -11.18 5.93
CA ASN A 36 10.91 -9.89 5.31
C ASN A 36 9.44 -9.69 4.89
N GLN A 37 8.58 -9.45 5.89
CA GLN A 37 7.17 -9.10 5.72
C GLN A 37 7.03 -7.71 5.09
N SER A 38 6.59 -7.66 3.84
CA SER A 38 6.18 -6.42 3.18
C SER A 38 4.85 -6.67 2.47
N LEU A 39 3.95 -5.70 2.55
CA LEU A 39 2.72 -5.73 1.75
C LEU A 39 3.08 -5.34 0.34
N ILE A 40 2.73 -6.17 -0.61
CA ILE A 40 3.07 -5.98 -2.02
C ILE A 40 1.79 -5.84 -2.80
N ILE A 41 1.75 -4.87 -3.70
CA ILE A 41 0.65 -4.73 -4.65
C ILE A 41 0.79 -5.87 -5.66
N SER A 42 -0.15 -6.82 -5.63
CA SER A 42 -0.14 -7.95 -6.55
C SER A 42 -0.72 -7.58 -7.91
N ASP A 43 -1.71 -6.68 -7.91
CA ASP A 43 -2.38 -6.25 -9.12
C ASP A 43 -2.98 -4.84 -8.98
N VAL A 44 -3.15 -4.16 -10.11
CA VAL A 44 -3.75 -2.83 -10.19
C VAL A 44 -4.86 -2.86 -11.23
N ILE A 45 -6.06 -2.44 -10.84
CA ILE A 45 -7.21 -2.42 -11.73
C ILE A 45 -6.99 -1.35 -12.80
N LYS A 46 -6.94 -1.78 -14.06
CA LYS A 46 -6.83 -0.89 -15.22
C LYS A 46 -8.03 0.06 -15.31
N ASN A 47 -7.78 1.35 -15.55
CA ASN A 47 -8.75 2.45 -15.41
C ASN A 47 -9.34 2.62 -13.99
N GLY A 48 -8.73 1.98 -12.99
CA GLY A 48 -9.07 2.15 -11.59
C GLY A 48 -8.37 3.37 -10.98
N PRO A 49 -8.71 3.75 -9.73
CA PRO A 49 -8.14 4.93 -9.08
C PRO A 49 -6.64 4.84 -8.77
N ALA A 50 -6.07 3.64 -8.83
CA ALA A 50 -4.64 3.36 -8.68
C ALA A 50 -3.89 3.15 -10.00
N ASP A 51 -4.60 3.05 -11.12
CA ASP A 51 -4.00 2.87 -12.45
C ASP A 51 -3.10 4.07 -12.79
N GLY A 52 -1.84 3.79 -13.13
CA GLY A 52 -0.83 4.82 -13.41
C GLY A 52 -0.30 5.57 -12.17
N LYS A 53 -0.79 5.26 -10.96
CA LYS A 53 -0.24 5.80 -9.70
C LYS A 53 0.60 4.78 -8.94
N LEU A 54 0.16 3.52 -8.96
CA LEU A 54 0.83 2.38 -8.34
C LEU A 54 1.00 1.28 -9.38
N LEU A 55 1.98 0.41 -9.15
CA LEU A 55 2.30 -0.72 -9.99
C LEU A 55 2.29 -2.01 -9.19
N SER A 56 2.11 -3.12 -9.90
CA SER A 56 2.34 -4.43 -9.31
C SER A 56 3.81 -4.58 -8.92
N ASN A 57 4.05 -5.22 -7.78
CA ASN A 57 5.31 -5.32 -7.06
C ASN A 57 5.72 -4.10 -6.22
N ASP A 58 4.93 -3.01 -6.20
CA ASP A 58 5.16 -1.92 -5.27
C ASP A 58 4.94 -2.39 -3.83
N ARG A 59 5.80 -1.92 -2.91
CA ARG A 59 5.74 -2.26 -1.49
C ARG A 59 5.05 -1.16 -0.70
N ILE A 60 4.01 -1.53 0.02
CA ILE A 60 3.31 -0.64 0.93
C ILE A 60 4.05 -0.66 2.26
N VAL A 61 4.62 0.48 2.62
CA VAL A 61 5.31 0.70 3.90
C VAL A 61 4.45 1.48 4.89
N ASN A 62 3.49 2.27 4.40
CA ASN A 62 2.65 3.15 5.19
C ASN A 62 1.20 3.13 4.69
N VAL A 63 0.22 3.28 5.58
CA VAL A 63 -1.20 3.43 5.23
C VAL A 63 -1.81 4.50 6.12
N ASN A 64 -2.30 5.59 5.52
CA ASN A 64 -2.86 6.74 6.23
C ASN A 64 -1.94 7.27 7.36
N GLY A 65 -0.63 7.28 7.12
CA GLY A 65 0.36 7.69 8.13
C GLY A 65 0.68 6.64 9.20
N HIS A 66 0.11 5.43 9.11
CA HIS A 66 0.43 4.30 9.98
C HIS A 66 1.39 3.32 9.30
N PRO A 67 2.62 3.13 9.81
CA PRO A 67 3.62 2.27 9.19
C PRO A 67 3.18 0.79 9.25
N VAL A 68 2.96 0.17 8.09
CA VAL A 68 2.45 -1.20 7.95
C VAL A 68 3.53 -2.27 7.90
N VAL A 69 4.81 -1.87 7.83
CA VAL A 69 5.97 -2.79 7.85
C VAL A 69 5.99 -3.70 9.09
N ARG A 70 5.40 -3.25 10.21
CA ARG A 70 5.33 -4.04 11.46
C ARG A 70 3.98 -4.71 11.70
N TYR A 71 2.98 -4.44 10.86
CA TYR A 71 1.62 -4.93 11.05
C TYR A 71 1.37 -6.20 10.23
N MET A 72 0.54 -7.10 10.77
CA MET A 72 0.04 -8.23 10.00
C MET A 72 -0.80 -7.74 8.81
N GLU A 73 -0.83 -8.53 7.73
CA GLU A 73 -1.64 -8.29 6.53
C GLU A 73 -3.05 -7.82 6.86
N TYR A 74 -3.70 -8.53 7.78
CA TYR A 74 -5.05 -8.24 8.22
C TYR A 74 -5.22 -6.80 8.73
N THR A 75 -4.26 -6.28 9.50
CA THR A 75 -4.34 -4.93 10.08
C THR A 75 -4.21 -3.86 9.00
N ALA A 76 -3.30 -4.03 8.04
CA ALA A 76 -3.17 -3.07 6.95
C ALA A 76 -4.38 -3.09 6.02
N LEU A 77 -4.86 -4.28 5.66
CA LEU A 77 -6.10 -4.43 4.90
C LEU A 77 -7.29 -3.80 5.64
N LYS A 78 -7.33 -3.93 6.97
CA LYS A 78 -8.35 -3.28 7.80
C LYS A 78 -8.27 -1.75 7.69
N LEU A 79 -7.09 -1.14 7.80
CA LEU A 79 -6.92 0.31 7.64
C LEU A 79 -7.35 0.81 6.25
N ILE A 80 -6.99 0.08 5.20
CA ILE A 80 -7.39 0.40 3.83
C ILE A 80 -8.92 0.26 3.69
N ARG A 81 -9.52 -0.81 4.22
CA ARG A 81 -10.98 -1.04 4.16
C ARG A 81 -11.80 -0.07 5.00
N GLU A 82 -11.27 0.36 6.14
CA GLU A 82 -11.87 1.37 7.02
C GLU A 82 -11.83 2.77 6.39
N SER A 83 -10.97 2.98 5.38
CA SER A 83 -10.95 4.22 4.61
C SER A 83 -12.22 4.33 3.74
N THR A 84 -13.01 5.38 3.95
CA THR A 84 -14.29 5.60 3.25
C THR A 84 -14.13 6.29 1.92
N ASP A 85 -13.33 7.36 1.86
CA ASP A 85 -13.29 8.25 0.68
C ASP A 85 -11.95 8.21 -0.03
N PHE A 86 -10.85 8.24 0.72
CA PHE A 86 -9.51 8.15 0.19
C PHE A 86 -8.60 7.38 1.16
N VAL A 87 -7.54 6.78 0.62
CA VAL A 87 -6.46 6.17 1.38
C VAL A 87 -5.15 6.74 0.90
N ASN A 88 -4.24 7.00 1.82
CA ASN A 88 -2.87 7.39 1.52
C ASN A 88 -1.96 6.19 1.72
N LEU A 89 -1.22 5.80 0.68
CA LEU A 89 -0.22 4.74 0.71
C LEU A 89 1.18 5.34 0.63
#